data_AF-A0A453FGF8-F1
#
_entry.id   AF-A0A453FGF8-F1
#
_cell.length_a   1.000
_cell.length_b   1.000
_cell.length_c   1.000
_cell.angle_alpha   90.00
_cell.angle_beta   90.00
_cell.angle_gamma   90.00
#
_symmetry.space_group_name_H-M   'P 1'
#
loop_
_entity.id
_entity.type
_entity.pdbx_description
1 polymer ?
#
loop_
_entity_poly.entity_id
_entity_poly.type
_entity_poly.pdbx_seq_one_letter_code
_entity_poly.pdbx_strand_id
1 'polypeptide(L)'
;MVLLNEVEKLDLPSLIGWVAFRQGVECGFQGRTNKLVDGCYSFWQGAAIALAQKLMAGSDEQSKQSQPSKLSSVDDSCGTSSSGLASEKSSIVDYAKIGFDFMKQSNQIGPLFHNIALQQYILLCAQVPEGGLRDKPGKNRDHYHSCYCLSGLSVSQYSAMTGSVSCPLPQHMLGPYSNLLEQIHPLYNVVLEKYEEAYEFFSSE
;
A
#
# COMPACT_ATOMS: atom_id res chain seq x y z
N MET A 1 -1.49 9.53 10.94
CA MET A 1 -0.24 9.83 10.22
C MET A 1 -0.53 10.27 8.81
N VAL A 2 -1.02 9.41 7.90
CA VAL A 2 -1.37 9.85 6.52
C VAL A 2 -2.42 10.97 6.51
N LEU A 3 -3.60 10.76 7.08
CA LEU A 3 -4.68 11.76 7.14
C LEU A 3 -4.32 13.03 7.92
N LEU A 4 -3.32 12.95 8.79
CA LEU A 4 -2.90 14.07 9.64
C LEU A 4 -1.74 14.85 9.04
N ASN A 5 -1.23 14.45 7.88
CA ASN A 5 -0.04 15.07 7.29
C ASN A 5 1.25 14.87 8.08
N GLU A 6 1.38 13.71 8.75
CA GLU A 6 2.48 13.40 9.67
C GLU A 6 3.10 12.01 9.39
N VAL A 7 3.38 11.70 8.12
CA VAL A 7 4.00 10.41 7.73
C VAL A 7 5.47 10.36 8.13
N GLU A 8 6.15 11.50 8.15
CA GLU A 8 7.54 11.67 8.56
C GLU A 8 7.81 11.25 10.02
N LYS A 9 6.76 11.15 10.84
CA LYS A 9 6.85 10.62 12.21
C LYS A 9 6.92 9.10 12.27
N LEU A 10 6.75 8.40 11.14
CA LEU A 10 6.83 6.95 11.05
C LEU A 10 8.22 6.50 10.55
N ASP A 11 8.78 5.50 11.21
CA ASP A 11 9.87 4.71 10.64
C ASP A 11 9.29 3.72 9.60
N LEU A 12 9.16 4.20 8.35
CA LEU A 12 8.59 3.43 7.25
C LEU A 12 9.37 2.14 6.94
N PRO A 13 10.72 2.13 6.87
CA PRO A 13 11.48 0.90 6.66
C PRO A 13 11.20 -0.17 7.73
N SER A 14 11.22 0.20 9.01
CA SER A 14 10.93 -0.74 10.09
C SER A 14 9.48 -1.22 10.07
N LEU A 15 8.54 -0.34 9.75
CA LEU A 15 7.12 -0.69 9.60
C LEU A 15 6.92 -1.71 8.47
N ILE A 16 7.49 -1.47 7.29
CA ILE A 16 7.39 -2.37 6.15
C ILE A 16 8.00 -3.73 6.47
N GLY A 17 9.20 -3.74 7.06
CA GLY A 17 9.81 -4.98 7.54
C GLY A 17 8.87 -5.71 8.48
N TRP A 18 8.33 -5.03 9.48
CA TRP A 18 7.42 -5.64 10.45
C TRP A 18 6.15 -6.22 9.81
N VAL A 19 5.49 -5.49 8.92
CA VAL A 19 4.25 -5.93 8.25
C VAL A 19 4.53 -7.06 7.25
N ALA A 20 5.64 -7.02 6.51
CA ALA A 20 6.01 -8.09 5.56
C ALA A 20 6.17 -9.44 6.29
N PHE A 21 6.81 -9.43 7.47
CA PHE A 21 6.94 -10.60 8.34
C PHE A 21 5.64 -11.00 9.06
N ARG A 22 4.50 -10.38 8.74
CA ARG A 22 3.17 -10.83 9.16
C ARG A 22 2.51 -11.75 8.14
N GLN A 23 3.07 -11.97 6.97
CA GLN A 23 2.57 -13.03 6.08
C GLN A 23 3.15 -14.38 6.53
N GLY A 24 2.28 -15.31 6.91
CA GLY A 24 2.64 -16.63 7.42
C GLY A 24 2.90 -17.65 6.32
N VAL A 25 3.30 -18.85 6.73
CA VAL A 25 3.48 -20.01 5.83
C VAL A 25 2.14 -20.51 5.27
N GLU A 26 1.05 -20.17 5.96
CA GLU A 26 -0.34 -20.39 5.54
C GLU A 26 -0.77 -19.42 4.42
N CYS A 27 0.13 -18.53 3.97
CA CYS A 27 -0.07 -17.51 2.95
C CYS A 27 -0.96 -16.31 3.36
N GLY A 28 -1.78 -16.46 4.40
CA GLY A 28 -2.51 -15.35 5.03
C GLY A 28 -1.65 -14.54 6.01
N PHE A 29 -2.26 -13.53 6.65
CA PHE A 29 -1.59 -12.68 7.62
C PHE A 29 -1.96 -12.99 9.08
N GLN A 30 -1.00 -12.85 9.99
CA GLN A 30 -1.24 -12.76 11.43
C GLN A 30 -1.16 -11.31 11.92
N GLY A 31 -1.97 -10.95 12.92
CA GLY A 31 -2.00 -9.56 13.42
C GLY A 31 -0.77 -9.15 14.20
N ARG A 32 -0.09 -10.12 14.83
CA ARG A 32 1.06 -9.92 15.71
C ARG A 32 1.99 -11.12 15.66
N THR A 33 3.24 -10.93 16.04
CA THR A 33 4.26 -11.99 16.12
C THR A 33 3.81 -13.15 17.00
N ASN A 34 4.10 -14.39 16.56
CA ASN A 34 3.77 -15.63 17.28
C ASN A 34 2.27 -15.80 17.57
N LYS A 35 1.41 -15.30 16.68
CA LYS A 35 -0.03 -15.55 16.68
C LYS A 35 -0.44 -16.20 15.36
N LEU A 36 -1.61 -16.82 15.40
CA LEU A 36 -2.18 -17.51 14.25
C LEU A 36 -2.58 -16.52 13.16
N VAL A 37 -2.59 -17.01 11.92
CA VAL A 37 -3.21 -16.36 10.77
C VAL A 37 -4.69 -16.08 11.00
N ASP A 38 -5.22 -15.02 10.40
CA ASP A 38 -6.66 -14.69 10.41
C ASP A 38 -7.04 -13.94 9.13
N GLY A 39 -8.17 -14.33 8.54
CA GLY A 39 -8.75 -13.76 7.32
C GLY A 39 -8.87 -12.24 7.35
N CYS A 40 -9.24 -11.64 8.48
CA CYS A 40 -9.41 -10.19 8.54
C CYS A 40 -8.08 -9.44 8.37
N TYR A 41 -6.94 -10.04 8.72
CA TYR A 41 -5.63 -9.41 8.51
C TYR A 41 -5.23 -9.34 7.04
N SER A 42 -5.96 -10.00 6.14
CA SER A 42 -5.80 -9.81 4.69
C SER A 42 -5.95 -8.34 4.30
N PHE A 43 -6.87 -7.60 4.92
CA PHE A 43 -6.96 -6.16 4.74
C PHE A 43 -6.06 -5.40 5.71
N TRP A 44 -6.16 -5.66 7.03
CA TRP A 44 -5.45 -4.84 8.02
C TRP A 44 -3.92 -4.83 7.84
N GLN A 45 -3.32 -5.95 7.43
CA GLN A 45 -1.89 -6.02 7.13
C GLN A 45 -1.63 -5.79 5.63
N GLY A 46 -2.42 -6.41 4.75
CA GLY A 46 -2.24 -6.29 3.29
C GLY A 46 -2.39 -4.86 2.77
N ALA A 47 -3.39 -4.11 3.22
CA ALA A 47 -3.55 -2.71 2.88
C ALA A 47 -2.44 -1.85 3.50
N ALA A 48 -2.04 -2.14 4.74
CA ALA A 48 -0.99 -1.38 5.43
C ALA A 48 0.36 -1.48 4.70
N ILE A 49 0.77 -2.67 4.24
CA ILE A 49 2.01 -2.81 3.47
C ILE A 49 1.89 -2.18 2.07
N ALA A 50 0.74 -2.28 1.41
CA ALA A 50 0.51 -1.60 0.14
C ALA A 50 0.58 -0.06 0.29
N LEU A 51 0.02 0.48 1.38
CA LEU A 51 0.14 1.89 1.78
C LEU A 51 1.58 2.29 2.04
N ALA A 52 2.27 1.58 2.92
CA ALA A 52 3.64 1.89 3.29
C ALA A 52 4.59 1.84 2.09
N GLN A 53 4.40 0.89 1.17
CA GLN A 53 5.19 0.77 -0.05
C GLN A 53 5.14 2.05 -0.91
N LYS A 54 3.94 2.60 -1.15
CA LYS A 54 3.83 3.81 -1.96
C LYS A 54 4.35 5.05 -1.24
N LEU A 55 4.22 5.12 0.09
CA LEU A 55 4.77 6.23 0.89
C LEU A 55 6.30 6.28 0.82
N MET A 56 6.98 5.13 0.75
CA MET A 56 8.42 5.10 0.51
C MET A 56 8.79 5.59 -0.90
N ALA A 57 8.06 5.16 -1.93
CA ALA A 57 8.34 5.55 -3.31
C ALA A 57 8.22 7.08 -3.52
N GLY A 58 7.23 7.73 -2.89
CA GLY A 58 7.08 9.18 -2.93
C GLY A 58 8.22 9.95 -2.24
N SER A 59 8.80 9.38 -1.19
CA SER A 59 9.93 10.00 -0.46
C SER A 59 11.23 9.97 -1.29
N ASP A 60 11.48 8.88 -2.02
CA ASP A 60 12.68 8.70 -2.83
C ASP A 60 12.70 9.59 -4.09
N GLU A 61 11.54 9.84 -4.71
CA GLU A 61 11.44 10.72 -5.89
C GLU A 61 11.77 12.19 -5.55
N GLN A 62 11.46 12.65 -4.34
CA GLN A 62 11.81 14.00 -3.85
C GLN A 62 13.30 14.16 -3.52
N SER A 63 13.97 13.12 -3.00
CA SER A 63 15.42 13.15 -2.79
C SER A 63 16.21 13.18 -4.09
N LYS A 64 15.65 12.70 -5.21
CA LYS A 64 16.30 12.72 -6.52
C LYS A 64 16.11 14.03 -7.27
N GLN A 65 15.05 14.80 -7.00
CA GLN A 65 14.85 16.13 -7.59
C GLN A 65 15.66 17.25 -6.91
N SER A 66 16.26 16.99 -5.75
CA SER A 66 17.09 17.95 -5.01
C SER A 66 18.59 17.90 -5.38
N GLN A 67 18.98 17.10 -6.37
CA GLN A 67 20.34 17.10 -6.94
C GLN A 67 20.29 17.61 -8.39
N PRO A 68 20.73 18.85 -8.69
CA PRO A 68 21.01 19.21 -10.06
C PRO A 68 22.26 18.42 -10.48
N SER A 69 22.11 17.58 -11.51
CA SER A 69 23.21 16.90 -12.18
C SER A 69 24.19 17.93 -12.76
N LYS A 70 25.15 18.40 -11.97
CA LYS A 70 26.34 19.08 -12.48
C LYS A 70 27.30 18.01 -12.99
N LEU A 71 27.09 17.61 -14.25
CA LEU A 71 28.19 17.09 -15.04
C LEU A 71 28.94 18.31 -15.59
N SER A 72 29.93 18.80 -14.83
CA SER A 72 30.92 19.73 -15.35
C SER A 72 32.29 19.35 -14.80
N SER A 73 33.11 18.93 -15.74
CA SER A 73 34.55 18.77 -15.74
C SER A 73 35.36 19.88 -15.05
N VAL A 74 36.55 19.48 -14.59
CA VAL A 74 37.86 20.19 -14.59
C VAL A 74 38.40 20.73 -13.25
N ASP A 75 39.64 20.29 -13.00
CA ASP A 75 40.81 20.86 -12.28
C ASP A 75 40.83 21.25 -10.78
N ASP A 76 42.01 20.93 -10.26
CA ASP A 76 42.70 21.31 -9.04
C ASP A 76 42.78 22.83 -8.86
N SER A 77 42.38 23.37 -7.69
CA SER A 77 43.15 24.37 -6.91
C SER A 77 42.41 24.85 -5.66
N CYS A 78 43.21 25.22 -4.66
CA CYS A 78 42.92 25.60 -3.29
C CYS A 78 42.27 27.00 -3.13
N GLY A 79 41.33 27.13 -2.17
CA GLY A 79 40.81 28.41 -1.71
C GLY A 79 39.98 28.30 -0.43
N THR A 80 40.46 28.91 0.66
CA THR A 80 39.79 29.11 1.94
C THR A 80 38.63 30.11 1.85
N SER A 81 37.50 29.90 2.56
CA SER A 81 36.80 30.90 3.44
C SER A 81 35.37 30.47 3.87
N SER A 82 35.19 30.41 5.19
CA SER A 82 34.04 30.81 6.05
C SER A 82 32.56 30.69 5.62
N SER A 83 31.83 29.94 6.45
CA SER A 83 30.54 30.24 7.10
C SER A 83 29.32 30.65 6.25
N GLY A 84 28.32 29.76 6.22
CA GLY A 84 26.92 30.10 6.01
C GLY A 84 26.03 29.05 6.68
N LEU A 85 25.42 29.42 7.80
CA LEU A 85 24.30 28.67 8.40
C LEU A 85 23.14 28.72 7.40
N ALA A 86 22.90 27.62 6.69
CA ALA A 86 21.69 27.45 5.88
C ALA A 86 20.64 26.76 6.74
N SER A 87 19.63 27.52 7.16
CA SER A 87 18.40 27.01 7.74
C SER A 87 17.76 26.04 6.75
N GLU A 88 17.71 24.75 7.11
CA GLU A 88 17.02 23.70 6.37
C GLU A 88 15.53 24.06 6.31
N LYS A 89 15.09 24.62 5.18
CA LYS A 89 13.67 24.68 4.85
C LYS A 89 13.21 23.26 4.54
N SER A 90 12.71 22.58 5.56
CA SER A 90 11.86 21.41 5.40
C SER A 90 10.71 21.81 4.45
N SER A 91 10.72 21.29 3.23
CA SER A 91 9.60 21.39 2.32
C SER A 91 8.46 20.59 2.94
N ILE A 92 7.52 21.28 3.59
CA ILE A 92 6.28 20.67 4.11
C ILE A 92 5.59 19.96 2.94
N VAL A 93 5.57 18.64 3.01
CA VAL A 93 4.83 17.79 2.08
C VAL A 93 3.35 17.94 2.43
N ASP A 94 2.53 18.29 1.44
CA ASP A 94 1.07 18.30 1.56
C ASP A 94 0.53 16.89 1.31
N TYR A 95 0.70 16.02 2.30
CA TYR A 95 0.03 14.73 2.41
C TYR A 95 -1.52 14.83 2.46
N ALA A 96 -2.15 16.01 2.56
CA ALA A 96 -3.60 16.10 2.35
C ALA A 96 -3.99 15.75 0.90
N LYS A 97 -3.15 16.12 -0.08
CA LYS A 97 -3.29 15.68 -1.48
C LYS A 97 -2.86 14.24 -1.74
N ILE A 98 -2.12 13.63 -0.80
CA ILE A 98 -1.68 12.24 -0.94
C ILE A 98 -2.84 11.27 -0.98
N GLY A 99 -4.00 11.53 -0.35
CA GLY A 99 -5.18 10.68 -0.52
C GLY A 99 -5.56 10.46 -1.99
N PHE A 100 -5.38 11.49 -2.85
CA PHE A 100 -5.76 11.45 -4.26
C PHE A 100 -4.59 11.02 -5.18
N ASP A 101 -3.38 11.54 -4.96
CA ASP A 101 -2.22 11.27 -5.82
C ASP A 101 -1.57 9.89 -5.52
N PHE A 102 -1.75 9.36 -4.31
CA PHE A 102 -1.23 8.06 -3.88
C PHE A 102 -1.67 6.91 -4.79
N MET A 103 -2.90 6.94 -5.32
CA MET A 103 -3.38 5.88 -6.19
C MET A 103 -2.75 5.93 -7.59
N LYS A 104 -2.32 7.12 -8.05
CA LYS A 104 -1.78 7.34 -9.40
C LYS A 104 -0.30 6.96 -9.53
N GLN A 105 0.43 6.85 -8.42
CA GLN A 105 1.84 6.46 -8.46
C GLN A 105 2.00 4.95 -8.70
N SER A 106 2.82 4.61 -9.70
CA SER A 106 3.08 3.23 -10.12
C SER A 106 4.13 2.56 -9.24
N ASN A 107 3.87 1.32 -8.82
CA ASN A 107 4.86 0.50 -8.11
C ASN A 107 5.91 -0.06 -9.08
N GLN A 108 7.14 0.45 -9.06
CA GLN A 108 8.21 -0.02 -9.96
C GLN A 108 8.77 -1.42 -9.58
N ILE A 109 8.62 -1.83 -8.31
CA ILE A 109 9.32 -3.00 -7.73
C ILE A 109 8.36 -4.19 -7.50
N GLY A 110 7.09 -4.09 -7.92
CA GLY A 110 6.06 -5.10 -7.61
C GLY A 110 5.65 -5.08 -6.13
N PRO A 111 4.71 -5.95 -5.69
CA PRO A 111 4.19 -5.91 -4.33
C PRO A 111 5.22 -6.39 -3.29
N LEU A 112 5.30 -5.73 -2.14
CA LEU A 112 6.17 -6.12 -1.01
C LEU A 112 5.62 -7.30 -0.17
N PHE A 113 4.58 -7.97 -0.65
CA PHE A 113 4.03 -9.19 -0.07
C PHE A 113 3.64 -10.17 -1.18
N HIS A 114 3.52 -11.45 -0.86
CA HIS A 114 3.10 -12.47 -1.82
C HIS A 114 1.59 -12.37 -2.08
N ASN A 115 1.23 -11.54 -3.05
CA ASN A 115 -0.15 -11.22 -3.36
C ASN A 115 -0.97 -12.43 -3.85
N ILE A 116 -0.43 -13.27 -4.74
CA ILE A 116 -1.11 -14.51 -5.18
C ILE A 116 -1.31 -15.50 -4.03
N ALA A 117 -0.33 -15.61 -3.13
CA ALA A 117 -0.44 -16.48 -1.96
C ALA A 117 -1.57 -16.00 -1.03
N LEU A 118 -1.73 -14.68 -0.86
CA LEU A 118 -2.85 -14.14 -0.09
C LEU A 118 -4.20 -14.47 -0.74
N GLN A 119 -4.31 -14.37 -2.07
CA GLN A 119 -5.51 -14.80 -2.81
C GLN A 119 -5.82 -16.28 -2.57
N GLN A 120 -4.78 -17.14 -2.53
CA GLN A 120 -4.94 -18.57 -2.23
C GLN A 120 -5.53 -18.77 -0.83
N TYR A 121 -4.99 -18.10 0.18
CA TYR A 121 -5.51 -18.20 1.54
C TYR A 121 -7.00 -17.78 1.62
N ILE A 122 -7.35 -16.66 1.00
CA ILE A 122 -8.73 -16.14 1.04
C ILE A 122 -9.69 -17.10 0.34
N LEU A 123 -9.39 -17.47 -0.90
CA LEU A 123 -10.29 -18.26 -1.75
C LEU A 123 -10.40 -19.72 -1.29
N LEU A 124 -9.33 -20.31 -0.74
CA LEU A 124 -9.30 -21.73 -0.36
C LEU A 124 -9.60 -21.97 1.12
N CYS A 125 -9.26 -21.03 2.02
CA CYS A 125 -9.37 -21.24 3.47
C CYS A 125 -10.46 -20.38 4.13
N ALA A 126 -10.61 -19.14 3.70
CA ALA A 126 -11.53 -18.17 4.30
C ALA A 126 -12.94 -18.21 3.73
N GLN A 127 -13.15 -18.78 2.53
CA GLN A 127 -14.48 -18.90 1.94
C GLN A 127 -15.29 -20.06 2.55
N VAL A 128 -16.60 -19.85 2.70
CA VAL A 128 -17.56 -20.87 3.14
C VAL A 128 -18.48 -21.25 1.96
N PRO A 129 -18.72 -22.56 1.68
CA PRO A 129 -19.50 -23.00 0.52
C PRO A 129 -20.92 -22.41 0.43
N GLU A 130 -21.56 -22.20 1.58
CA GLU A 130 -22.91 -21.63 1.68
C GLU A 130 -22.93 -20.09 1.54
N GLY A 131 -21.78 -19.47 1.26
CA GLY A 131 -21.59 -18.03 1.13
C GLY A 131 -20.95 -17.37 2.37
N GLY A 132 -20.36 -16.20 2.17
CA GLY A 132 -19.63 -15.45 3.21
C GLY A 132 -18.21 -15.97 3.45
N LEU A 133 -17.45 -15.18 4.21
CA LEU A 133 -16.08 -15.50 4.59
C LEU A 133 -15.93 -15.50 6.12
N ARG A 134 -14.85 -16.13 6.57
CA ARG A 134 -14.52 -16.37 7.99
C ARG A 134 -13.05 -16.04 8.27
N ASP A 135 -12.71 -16.09 9.55
CA ASP A 135 -11.34 -16.04 10.07
C ASP A 135 -10.43 -17.11 9.42
N LYS A 136 -10.71 -18.39 9.71
CA LYS A 136 -9.89 -19.54 9.29
C LYS A 136 -10.72 -20.83 9.29
N PRO A 137 -10.23 -21.94 8.71
CA PRO A 137 -10.92 -23.23 8.79
C PRO A 137 -11.34 -23.61 10.21
N GLY A 138 -12.59 -24.09 10.35
CA GLY A 138 -13.20 -24.42 11.64
C GLY A 138 -13.85 -23.24 12.39
N LYS A 139 -13.81 -22.01 11.84
CA LYS A 139 -14.57 -20.87 12.36
C LYS A 139 -15.85 -20.63 11.56
N ASN A 140 -16.82 -19.98 12.20
CA ASN A 140 -18.07 -19.56 11.56
C ASN A 140 -17.83 -18.36 10.65
N ARG A 141 -18.66 -18.22 9.61
CA ARG A 141 -18.72 -17.00 8.80
C ARG A 141 -19.36 -15.86 9.58
N ASP A 142 -18.98 -14.64 9.25
CA ASP A 142 -19.63 -13.43 9.72
C ASP A 142 -19.42 -12.27 8.73
N HIS A 143 -20.15 -11.16 8.93
CA HIS A 143 -20.08 -9.99 8.05
C HIS A 143 -18.73 -9.27 8.14
N TYR A 144 -18.09 -9.30 9.31
CA TYR A 144 -16.80 -8.64 9.54
C TYR A 144 -15.71 -9.29 8.69
N HIS A 145 -15.55 -10.61 8.78
CA HIS A 145 -14.58 -11.35 7.96
C HIS A 145 -14.97 -11.33 6.48
N SER A 146 -16.26 -11.38 6.16
CA SER A 146 -16.71 -11.21 4.78
C SER A 146 -16.22 -9.89 4.18
N CYS A 147 -16.37 -8.78 4.90
CA CYS A 147 -15.86 -7.48 4.49
C CYS A 147 -14.33 -7.49 4.33
N TYR A 148 -13.59 -7.80 5.40
CA TYR A 148 -12.13 -7.63 5.39
C TYR A 148 -11.38 -8.67 4.55
N CYS A 149 -11.92 -9.87 4.37
CA CYS A 149 -11.35 -10.82 3.41
C CYS A 149 -11.55 -10.35 1.97
N LEU A 150 -12.72 -9.81 1.61
CA LEU A 150 -12.95 -9.27 0.25
C LEU A 150 -12.13 -7.99 0.00
N SER A 151 -12.04 -7.09 0.99
CA SER A 151 -11.17 -5.92 0.91
C SER A 151 -9.70 -6.31 0.73
N GLY A 152 -9.22 -7.30 1.48
CA GLY A 152 -7.86 -7.85 1.32
C GLY A 152 -7.65 -8.53 -0.03
N LEU A 153 -8.67 -9.22 -0.54
CA LEU A 153 -8.65 -9.84 -1.87
C LEU A 153 -8.49 -8.77 -2.95
N SER A 154 -9.30 -7.70 -2.91
CA SER A 154 -9.15 -6.55 -3.81
C SER A 154 -7.73 -5.96 -3.72
N VAL A 155 -7.23 -5.65 -2.52
CA VAL A 155 -5.85 -5.12 -2.36
C VAL A 155 -4.80 -6.03 -3.03
N SER A 156 -4.91 -7.35 -2.86
CA SER A 156 -3.96 -8.31 -3.45
C SER A 156 -4.01 -8.42 -4.97
N GLN A 157 -5.18 -8.17 -5.57
CA GLN A 157 -5.35 -8.21 -7.03
C GLN A 157 -4.73 -6.97 -7.68
N TYR A 158 -4.82 -5.82 -7.02
CA TYR A 158 -4.34 -4.53 -7.52
C TYR A 158 -2.93 -4.16 -7.04
N SER A 159 -2.32 -4.87 -6.08
CA SER A 159 -1.01 -4.51 -5.50
C SER A 159 0.15 -4.56 -6.49
N ALA A 160 0.03 -5.39 -7.54
CA ALA A 160 1.04 -5.57 -8.59
C ALA A 160 0.81 -4.70 -9.84
N MET A 161 -0.20 -3.81 -9.84
CA MET A 161 -0.44 -2.95 -10.99
C MET A 161 0.67 -1.92 -11.17
N THR A 162 1.19 -1.86 -12.40
CA THR A 162 2.17 -0.88 -12.85
C THR A 162 1.54 -0.01 -13.93
N GLY A 163 1.49 1.30 -13.73
CA GLY A 163 1.03 2.27 -14.74
C GLY A 163 -0.48 2.56 -14.75
N SER A 164 -0.94 3.22 -15.82
CA SER A 164 -2.29 3.80 -15.96
C SER A 164 -3.36 2.81 -16.47
N VAL A 165 -3.20 1.51 -16.23
CA VAL A 165 -4.23 0.52 -16.63
C VAL A 165 -5.28 0.46 -15.54
N SER A 166 -6.57 0.52 -15.89
CA SER A 166 -7.67 0.52 -14.92
C SER A 166 -7.97 -0.86 -14.31
N CYS A 167 -7.31 -1.92 -14.77
CA CYS A 167 -7.67 -3.30 -14.45
C CYS A 167 -6.44 -4.23 -14.33
N PRO A 168 -6.39 -5.14 -13.35
CA PRO A 168 -5.28 -6.08 -13.21
C PRO A 168 -5.21 -7.08 -14.38
N LEU A 169 -3.99 -7.38 -14.85
CA LEU A 169 -3.78 -8.44 -15.83
C LEU A 169 -4.18 -9.81 -15.25
N PRO A 170 -4.64 -10.78 -16.07
CA PRO A 170 -5.02 -12.12 -15.61
C PRO A 170 -3.94 -12.87 -14.81
N GLN A 171 -2.66 -12.59 -15.06
CA GLN A 171 -1.54 -13.17 -14.30
C GLN A 171 -1.51 -12.75 -12.82
N HIS A 172 -2.17 -11.65 -12.46
CA HIS A 172 -2.29 -11.18 -11.07
C HIS A 172 -3.55 -11.70 -10.38
N MET A 173 -4.29 -12.61 -11.03
CA MET A 173 -5.53 -13.19 -10.55
C MET A 173 -5.35 -14.68 -10.29
N LEU A 174 -5.73 -15.14 -9.09
CA LEU A 174 -5.85 -16.55 -8.82
C LEU A 174 -7.21 -17.08 -9.30
N GLY A 175 -7.18 -18.03 -10.23
CA GLY A 175 -8.38 -18.66 -10.77
C GLY A 175 -8.98 -17.89 -11.96
N PRO A 176 -10.27 -18.10 -12.26
CA PRO A 176 -10.92 -17.42 -13.38
C PRO A 176 -11.00 -15.90 -13.15
N TYR A 177 -11.01 -15.14 -14.23
CA TYR A 177 -11.08 -13.67 -14.17
C TYR A 177 -12.38 -13.14 -13.52
N SER A 178 -13.42 -14.00 -13.41
CA SER A 178 -14.63 -13.73 -12.63
C SER A 178 -14.38 -13.54 -11.13
N ASN A 179 -13.18 -13.86 -10.63
CA ASN A 179 -12.78 -13.59 -9.25
C ASN A 179 -12.36 -12.13 -9.02
N LEU A 180 -12.26 -11.32 -10.07
CA LEU A 180 -11.89 -9.91 -9.96
C LEU A 180 -12.93 -9.14 -9.15
N LEU A 181 -12.45 -8.44 -8.12
CA LEU A 181 -13.25 -7.50 -7.34
C LEU A 181 -12.99 -6.07 -7.81
N GLU A 182 -13.89 -5.17 -7.46
CA GLU A 182 -13.67 -3.74 -7.65
C GLU A 182 -12.46 -3.27 -6.82
N GLN A 183 -11.73 -2.28 -7.36
CA GLN A 183 -10.63 -1.66 -6.64
C GLN A 183 -11.14 -0.85 -5.46
N ILE A 184 -10.51 -1.02 -4.31
CA ILE A 184 -10.80 -0.21 -3.13
C ILE A 184 -9.69 0.82 -2.87
N HIS A 185 -10.05 1.93 -2.24
CA HIS A 185 -9.11 2.88 -1.67
C HIS A 185 -8.52 2.30 -0.37
N PRO A 186 -7.22 1.98 -0.30
CA PRO A 186 -6.66 1.21 0.82
C PRO A 186 -6.67 1.97 2.16
N LEU A 187 -6.70 3.30 2.15
CA LEU A 187 -6.82 4.12 3.38
C LEU A 187 -8.25 4.13 3.97
N TYR A 188 -9.29 4.14 3.12
CA TYR A 188 -10.68 4.33 3.55
C TYR A 188 -11.52 3.06 3.47
N ASN A 189 -11.02 2.02 2.79
CA ASN A 189 -11.70 0.75 2.57
C ASN A 189 -13.08 0.88 1.90
N VAL A 190 -13.17 1.74 0.90
CA VAL A 190 -14.36 1.92 0.04
C VAL A 190 -13.95 1.74 -1.41
N VAL A 191 -14.91 1.45 -2.29
CA VAL A 191 -14.66 1.39 -3.74
C VAL A 191 -14.01 2.70 -4.21
N LEU A 192 -12.96 2.61 -5.01
CA LEU A 192 -12.14 3.76 -5.40
C LEU A 192 -12.98 4.85 -6.08
N GLU A 193 -13.86 4.46 -7.02
CA GLU A 193 -14.77 5.38 -7.70
C GLU A 193 -15.67 6.13 -6.70
N LYS A 194 -16.16 5.46 -5.66
CA LYS A 194 -17.00 6.08 -4.62
C LYS A 194 -16.23 7.05 -3.72
N TYR A 195 -14.95 6.78 -3.50
CA TYR A 195 -14.08 7.75 -2.87
C TYR A 195 -13.86 8.99 -3.75
N GLU A 196 -13.59 8.80 -5.05
CA GLU A 196 -13.38 9.90 -6.00
C GLU A 196 -14.63 10.78 -6.13
N GLU A 197 -15.81 10.18 -6.29
CA GLU A 197 -17.11 10.89 -6.30
C GLU A 197 -17.30 11.76 -5.05
N ALA A 198 -17.06 11.19 -3.86
CA ALA A 198 -17.21 11.92 -2.61
C ALA A 198 -16.16 13.03 -2.47
N TYR A 199 -14.90 12.76 -2.83
CA TYR A 199 -13.82 13.73 -2.77
C TYR A 199 -14.08 14.92 -3.68
N GLU A 200 -14.49 14.69 -4.93
CA GLU A 200 -14.83 15.75 -5.89
C GLU A 200 -15.99 16.62 -5.39
N PHE A 201 -17.05 16.00 -4.87
CA PHE A 201 -18.19 16.71 -4.32
C PHE A 201 -17.77 17.68 -3.20
N PHE A 202 -17.04 17.20 -2.19
CA PHE A 202 -16.66 18.02 -1.04
C PHE A 202 -15.45 18.94 -1.28
N SER A 203 -14.67 18.74 -2.36
CA SER A 203 -13.55 19.62 -2.72
C SER A 203 -13.95 20.78 -3.65
N SER A 204 -15.20 20.79 -4.11
CA SER A 204 -15.73 21.80 -5.05
C SER A 204 -16.29 23.06 -4.38
N GLU A 205 -16.19 23.16 -3.04
CA GLU A 205 -16.59 24.33 -2.24
C GLU A 205 -15.44 25.32 -1.98
#